data_AF-I7ACU9-F1
#
_entry.id   AF-I7ACU9-F1
#
_cell.length_a   1.000
_cell.length_b   1.000
_cell.length_c   1.000
_cell.angle_alpha   90.00
_cell.angle_beta   90.00
_cell.angle_gamma   90.00
#
_symmetry.space_group_name_H-M   'P 1'
#
loop_
_entity.id
_entity.type
_entity.pdbx_description
1 polymer ?
#
loop_
_entity_poly.entity_id
_entity_poly.type
_entity_poly.pdbx_seq_one_letter_code
_entity_poly.pdbx_strand_id
1 'polypeptide(L)'
;IVESVGEGVTDLQPGDHVLPIFTGECGDCPHCHSEESNMCDLLRINTERGGMIHDGESRFSINGKPIHHFLGTSTFSEYTV
;
A
#
# COMPACT_ATOMS: atom_id res chain seq x y z
N ILE A 1 7.39 7.57 -9.00
CA ILE A 1 6.52 7.96 -10.13
C ILE A 1 5.57 6.79 -10.34
N VAL A 2 4.28 7.03 -10.48
CA VAL A 2 3.29 5.97 -10.75
C VAL A 2 3.52 5.40 -12.15
N GLU A 3 3.71 4.08 -12.25
CA GLU A 3 3.86 3.37 -13.53
C GLU A 3 2.50 2.93 -14.08
N SER A 4 1.68 2.30 -13.24
CA SER A 4 0.31 1.86 -13.55
C SER A 4 -0.56 1.89 -12.30
N VAL A 5 -1.88 1.78 -12.48
CA VAL A 5 -2.87 1.71 -11.39
C VAL A 5 -3.78 0.51 -11.57
N GLY A 6 -4.23 -0.08 -10.46
CA GLY A 6 -5.20 -1.17 -10.46
C GLY A 6 -6.63 -0.71 -10.76
N GLU A 7 -7.53 -1.66 -10.97
CA GLU A 7 -8.96 -1.38 -11.13
C GLU A 7 -9.52 -0.66 -9.87
N GLY A 8 -10.30 0.39 -10.10
CA GLY A 8 -10.95 1.17 -9.03
C GLY A 8 -10.14 2.34 -8.49
N VAL A 9 -8.86 2.50 -8.86
CA VAL A 9 -8.08 3.69 -8.53
C VAL A 9 -8.55 4.87 -9.39
N THR A 10 -8.93 5.99 -8.76
CA THR A 10 -9.47 7.18 -9.45
C THR A 10 -8.74 8.48 -9.10
N ASP A 11 -7.90 8.45 -8.07
CA ASP A 11 -7.19 9.60 -7.48
C ASP A 11 -5.70 9.66 -7.87
N LEU A 12 -5.21 8.63 -8.56
CA LEU A 12 -3.85 8.54 -9.11
C LEU A 12 -3.88 8.08 -10.56
N GLN A 13 -2.88 8.49 -11.33
CA GLN A 13 -2.68 8.06 -12.72
C GLN A 13 -1.19 7.88 -13.07
N PRO A 14 -0.87 7.12 -14.13
CA PRO A 14 0.50 6.99 -14.61
C PRO A 14 1.18 8.35 -14.84
N GLY A 15 2.43 8.48 -14.36
CA GLY A 15 3.23 9.69 -14.45
C GLY A 15 3.20 10.58 -13.21
N ASP A 16 2.27 10.37 -12.27
CA ASP A 16 2.21 11.16 -11.04
C ASP A 16 3.45 10.93 -10.15
N HIS A 17 3.93 12.00 -9.53
CA HIS A 17 4.98 11.93 -8.52
C HIS A 17 4.36 11.64 -7.16
N VAL A 18 4.76 10.53 -6.54
CA VAL A 18 4.16 10.02 -5.29
C VAL A 18 5.22 9.66 -4.26
N LEU A 19 4.81 9.67 -2.98
CA LEU A 19 5.60 9.19 -1.85
C LEU A 19 4.84 8.06 -1.15
N PRO A 20 5.37 6.82 -1.12
CA PRO A 20 4.78 5.73 -0.35
C PRO A 20 4.89 5.99 1.15
N ILE A 21 3.80 5.76 1.89
CA ILE A 21 3.74 5.95 3.35
C ILE A 21 3.43 4.61 4.03
N PHE A 22 4.10 4.32 5.15
CA PHE A 22 3.98 3.05 5.89
C PHE A 22 2.62 2.83 6.59
N THR A 23 1.75 3.83 6.55
CA THR A 23 0.38 3.84 7.04
C THR A 23 -0.46 4.65 6.05
N GLY A 24 -1.68 4.20 5.76
CA GLY A 24 -2.55 4.84 4.77
C GLY A 24 -3.78 5.52 5.37
N GLU A 25 -4.59 6.10 4.50
CA GLU A 25 -5.83 6.79 4.81
C GLU A 25 -6.90 6.32 3.81
N CYS A 26 -7.90 5.57 4.26
CA CYS A 26 -8.89 4.97 3.36
C CYS A 26 -10.07 5.91 3.02
N GLY A 27 -10.16 7.09 3.65
CA GLY A 27 -11.26 8.03 3.46
C GLY A 27 -12.56 7.65 4.16
N ASP A 28 -12.90 6.37 4.28
CA ASP A 28 -14.27 5.93 4.66
C ASP A 28 -14.44 5.40 6.10
N CYS A 29 -13.37 5.28 6.89
CA CYS A 29 -13.46 4.76 8.26
C CYS A 29 -13.67 5.88 9.30
N PRO A 30 -14.20 5.58 10.51
CA PRO A 30 -14.38 6.57 11.58
C PRO A 30 -13.12 7.38 11.90
N HIS A 31 -11.94 6.77 11.86
CA HIS A 31 -10.68 7.47 12.08
C HIS A 31 -10.30 8.41 10.93
N CYS A 32 -10.67 8.11 9.68
CA CYS A 32 -10.44 9.01 8.55
C CYS A 32 -11.45 10.17 8.51
N HIS A 33 -12.65 9.99 9.05
CA HIS A 33 -13.64 11.07 9.20
C HIS A 33 -13.40 11.96 10.41
N SER A 34 -12.56 11.54 11.36
CA SER A 34 -12.18 12.33 12.54
C SER A 34 -11.19 13.42 12.14
N GLU A 35 -11.37 14.63 12.67
CA GLU A 35 -10.43 15.74 12.46
C GLU A 35 -9.14 15.60 13.30
N GLU A 36 -9.14 14.68 14.26
CA GLU A 36 -8.09 14.51 15.25
C GLU A 36 -7.18 13.30 14.98
N SER A 37 -7.65 12.32 14.22
CA SER A 37 -6.98 11.03 14.05
C SER A 37 -6.36 10.85 12.67
N ASN A 38 -5.28 10.08 12.63
CA ASN A 38 -4.66 9.57 11.40
C ASN A 38 -4.54 8.03 11.43
N MET A 39 -5.23 7.37 12.36
CA MET A 39 -5.11 5.93 12.62
C MET A 39 -6.16 5.12 11.84
N CYS A 40 -6.08 5.14 10.52
CA CYS A 40 -7.03 4.44 9.65
C CYS A 40 -7.31 3.00 10.10
N ASP A 41 -8.58 2.60 10.19
CA ASP A 41 -8.97 1.24 10.58
C ASP A 41 -8.47 0.17 9.61
N LEU A 42 -8.46 0.50 8.33
CA LEU A 42 -8.06 -0.41 7.25
C LEU A 42 -6.54 -0.41 7.01
N LEU A 43 -5.94 0.77 6.97
CA LEU A 43 -4.59 0.98 6.42
C LEU A 43 -3.54 1.37 7.48
N ARG A 44 -3.87 1.28 8.78
CA ARG A 44 -2.88 1.46 9.86
C ARG A 44 -1.67 0.53 9.70
N ILE A 45 -0.54 0.99 10.21
CA ILE A 45 0.73 0.27 10.23
C ILE A 45 0.57 -1.18 10.71
N ASN A 46 1.22 -2.11 10.00
CA ASN A 46 1.37 -3.51 10.41
C ASN A 46 2.75 -4.01 9.97
N THR A 47 3.61 -4.32 10.94
CA THR A 47 4.99 -4.79 10.71
C THR A 47 5.10 -6.28 10.44
N GLU A 48 4.06 -7.06 10.70
CA GLU A 48 4.04 -8.53 10.56
C GLU A 48 3.47 -8.97 9.20
N ARG A 49 2.70 -8.11 8.54
CA ARG A 49 2.05 -8.42 7.26
C ARG A 49 3.06 -8.45 6.11
N GLY A 50 3.27 -9.63 5.54
CA GLY A 50 4.18 -9.87 4.41
C GLY A 50 3.54 -9.89 3.01
N GLY A 51 2.25 -9.59 2.88
CA GLY A 51 1.49 -9.61 1.62
C GLY A 51 0.49 -8.45 1.50
N MET A 52 -0.17 -8.34 0.35
CA MET A 52 -1.12 -7.25 0.08
C MET A 52 -2.45 -7.47 0.80
N ILE A 53 -3.18 -6.39 1.12
CA ILE A 53 -4.47 -6.49 1.82
C ILE A 53 -5.52 -7.23 0.98
N HIS A 54 -5.48 -7.07 -0.35
CA HIS A 54 -6.51 -7.59 -1.25
C HIS A 54 -6.63 -9.12 -1.22
N ASP A 55 -5.51 -9.83 -1.23
CA ASP A 55 -5.47 -11.30 -1.36
C ASP A 55 -4.51 -11.99 -0.38
N GLY A 56 -3.74 -11.24 0.40
CA GLY A 56 -2.74 -11.78 1.32
C GLY A 56 -1.43 -12.22 0.65
N GLU A 57 -1.33 -12.15 -0.68
CA GLU A 57 -0.18 -12.65 -1.44
C GLU A 57 0.89 -11.58 -1.63
N SER A 58 2.14 -12.01 -1.85
CA SER A 58 3.21 -11.08 -2.23
C SER A 58 3.17 -10.75 -3.73
N ARG A 59 3.61 -9.54 -4.08
CA ARG A 59 3.86 -9.12 -5.48
C ARG A 59 5.30 -9.35 -5.92
N PHE A 60 6.16 -9.76 -4.98
CA PHE A 60 7.55 -10.08 -5.24
C PHE A 60 7.78 -11.59 -5.18
N SER A 61 8.55 -12.10 -6.13
CA SER A 61 9.02 -13.48 -6.09
C SER A 61 10.39 -13.61 -6.74
N ILE A 62 11.14 -14.63 -6.29
CA ILE A 62 12.34 -15.12 -6.99
C ILE A 62 12.16 -16.62 -7.18
N ASN A 63 12.27 -17.08 -8.43
CA ASN A 63 12.13 -18.49 -8.79
C ASN A 63 10.81 -19.11 -8.29
N GLY A 64 9.71 -18.35 -8.37
CA GLY A 64 8.38 -18.78 -7.90
C GLY A 64 8.20 -18.81 -6.38
N LYS A 65 9.21 -18.40 -5.59
CA LYS A 65 9.10 -18.28 -4.14
C LYS A 65 8.79 -16.83 -3.75
N PRO A 66 7.78 -16.59 -2.91
CA PRO A 66 7.41 -15.23 -2.52
C PRO A 66 8.50 -14.57 -1.67
N ILE A 67 8.70 -13.27 -1.89
CA ILE A 67 9.50 -12.39 -1.02
C ILE A 67 8.53 -11.48 -0.31
N HIS A 68 8.58 -11.42 1.01
CA HIS A 68 7.60 -10.65 1.77
C HIS A 68 7.73 -9.15 1.59
N HIS A 69 6.58 -8.49 1.58
CA HIS A 69 6.49 -7.04 1.72
C HIS A 69 6.90 -6.59 3.11
N PHE A 70 7.30 -5.32 3.23
CA PHE A 70 7.51 -4.65 4.51
C PHE A 70 6.76 -3.32 4.54
N LEU A 71 5.93 -3.14 5.58
CA LEU A 71 5.13 -1.94 5.82
C LEU A 71 4.24 -1.51 4.63
N GLY A 72 3.89 -2.44 3.74
CA GLY A 72 3.09 -2.15 2.54
C GLY A 72 3.74 -1.13 1.59
N THR A 73 5.08 -1.00 1.63
CA THR A 73 5.80 -0.03 0.79
C THR A 73 6.97 -0.68 0.06
N SER A 74 7.83 -1.43 0.78
CA SER A 74 8.92 -2.23 0.20
C SER A 74 9.82 -1.44 -0.79
N THR A 75 10.21 -0.22 -0.43
CA THR A 75 10.86 0.75 -1.35
C THR A 75 12.30 0.44 -1.74
N PHE A 76 12.87 -0.66 -1.26
CA PHE A 76 14.19 -1.14 -1.67
C PHE A 76 14.09 -2.06 -2.90
N SER A 77 13.37 -1.59 -3.91
CA SER A 77 13.17 -2.21 -5.22
C SER A 77 12.96 -1.10 -6.25
N GLU A 78 13.38 -1.31 -7.50
CA GLU A 78 13.18 -0.33 -8.57
C GLU A 78 11.68 -0.07 -8.83
N TYR A 79 10.85 -1.10 -8.63
CA TYR A 79 9.39 -1.03 -8.67
C TYR A 79 8.78 -1.73 -7.47
N THR A 80 7.64 -1.23 -6.99
CA THR A 80 6.85 -1.80 -5.91
C THR A 80 5.37 -1.61 -6.22
N VAL A 81 4.53 -2.40 -5.56
CA VAL A 81 3.06 -2.33 -5.64
C VAL A 81 2.53 -2.07 -4.24
#